data_AF-A0A4Y2PV51-F1
#
_entry.id   AF-A0A4Y2PV51-F1
#
_cell.length_a   1.000
_cell.length_b   1.000
_cell.length_c   1.000
_cell.angle_alpha   90.00
_cell.angle_beta   90.00
_cell.angle_gamma   90.00
#
_symmetry.space_group_name_H-M   'P 1'
#
loop_
_entity.id
_entity.type
_entity.pdbx_description
1 polymer ?
#
loop_
_entity_poly.entity_id
_entity_poly.type
_entity_poly.pdbx_seq_one_letter_code
_entity_poly.pdbx_strand_id
1 'polypeptide(L)'
;MAAVRVALCIYYDKDIEEMLEILRKIPLGNGHGSFNRERFEFWKLIETKAAEKLPSLPDSLKRRVSTFIAPIHSETIRWFHDHRVVEAGYGPMDCDPFLTYKNNLCWKTDGIIDRTQTAKKFAQNKTFDPEMRFVMACTYFL
;
A
#
# COMPACT_ATOMS: atom_id res chain seq x y z
N MET A 1 -16.70 3.59 4.96
CA MET A 1 -16.33 3.14 6.31
C MET A 1 -16.15 1.62 6.40
N ALA A 2 -17.21 0.80 6.30
CA ALA A 2 -17.07 -0.67 6.35
C ALA A 2 -16.33 -1.25 5.12
N ALA A 3 -16.67 -0.79 3.92
CA ALA A 3 -16.06 -1.27 2.68
C ALA A 3 -14.54 -1.09 2.63
N VAL A 4 -14.01 0.05 3.10
CA VAL A 4 -12.56 0.31 3.17
C VAL A 4 -11.88 -0.63 4.16
N ARG A 5 -12.46 -0.87 5.33
CA ARG A 5 -11.89 -1.80 6.32
C ARG A 5 -11.82 -3.22 5.76
N VAL A 6 -12.87 -3.66 5.10
CA VAL A 6 -12.88 -4.97 4.41
C VAL A 6 -11.84 -4.99 3.30
N ALA A 7 -11.74 -3.94 2.48
CA ALA A 7 -10.73 -3.84 1.44
C ALA A 7 -9.30 -3.88 2.01
N LEU A 8 -9.04 -3.25 3.16
CA LEU A 8 -7.74 -3.35 3.85
C LEU A 8 -7.44 -4.78 4.30
N CYS A 9 -8.43 -5.51 4.85
CA CYS A 9 -8.23 -6.92 5.18
C CYS A 9 -7.85 -7.76 3.95
N ILE A 10 -8.48 -7.51 2.80
CA ILE A 10 -8.15 -8.18 1.54
C ILE A 10 -6.80 -7.71 0.99
N TYR A 11 -6.45 -6.44 1.14
CA TYR A 11 -5.17 -5.88 0.70
C TYR A 11 -3.97 -6.52 1.42
N TYR A 12 -4.16 -6.94 2.68
CA TYR A 12 -3.17 -7.68 3.46
C TYR A 12 -3.31 -9.22 3.35
N ASP A 13 -4.19 -9.74 2.47
CA ASP A 13 -4.27 -11.17 2.18
C ASP A 13 -3.02 -11.61 1.41
N LYS A 14 -2.40 -12.72 1.83
CA LYS A 14 -1.11 -13.18 1.28
C LYS A 14 -1.12 -13.37 -0.24
N ASP A 15 -2.22 -13.87 -0.81
CA ASP A 15 -2.30 -14.09 -2.25
C ASP A 15 -2.36 -12.75 -3.00
N ILE A 16 -3.09 -11.78 -2.44
CA ILE A 16 -3.18 -10.42 -2.99
C ILE A 16 -1.82 -9.72 -2.88
N GLU A 17 -1.13 -9.88 -1.75
CA GLU A 17 0.22 -9.33 -1.55
C GLU A 17 1.21 -9.88 -2.57
N GLU A 18 1.22 -11.20 -2.81
CA GLU A 18 2.08 -11.82 -3.82
C GLU A 18 1.81 -11.27 -5.22
N MET A 19 0.54 -11.10 -5.58
CA MET A 19 0.18 -10.47 -6.84
C MET A 19 0.64 -9.01 -6.93
N LEU A 20 0.51 -8.23 -5.85
CA LEU A 20 0.99 -6.85 -5.81
C LEU A 20 2.52 -6.76 -5.98
N GLU A 21 3.27 -7.73 -5.46
CA GLU A 21 4.72 -7.82 -5.68
C GLU A 21 5.06 -8.16 -7.14
N ILE A 22 4.29 -9.02 -7.80
CA ILE A 22 4.43 -9.26 -9.25
C ILE A 22 4.11 -7.97 -10.02
N LEU A 23 3.03 -7.28 -9.68
CA LEU A 23 2.63 -6.02 -10.30
C LEU A 23 3.74 -4.97 -10.22
N ARG A 24 4.51 -4.89 -9.13
CA ARG A 24 5.63 -3.95 -8.99
C ARG A 24 6.78 -4.21 -9.96
N LYS A 25 6.96 -5.47 -10.39
CA LYS A 25 7.97 -5.86 -11.37
C LYS A 25 7.55 -5.53 -12.81
N ILE A 26 6.26 -5.33 -13.06
CA ILE A 26 5.74 -4.89 -14.35
C ILE A 26 6.13 -3.41 -14.55
N PRO A 27 6.90 -3.06 -15.60
CA PRO A 27 7.34 -1.70 -15.85
C PRO A 27 6.16 -0.72 -15.92
N LEU A 28 6.34 0.52 -15.46
CA LEU A 28 5.28 1.53 -15.49
C LEU A 28 4.94 2.03 -16.92
N GLY A 29 5.70 1.61 -17.93
CA GLY A 29 5.62 2.08 -19.32
C GLY A 29 6.77 3.01 -19.68
N ASN A 30 6.98 3.25 -20.98
CA ASN A 30 8.17 3.95 -21.51
C ASN A 30 8.08 5.49 -21.43
N GLY A 31 7.33 6.06 -20.49
CA GLY A 31 7.22 7.51 -20.31
C GLY A 31 5.94 7.97 -19.61
N HIS A 32 5.89 9.26 -19.25
CA HIS A 32 4.74 9.88 -18.59
C HIS A 32 3.49 9.80 -19.50
N GLY A 33 2.55 8.92 -19.16
CA GLY A 33 1.21 8.88 -19.75
C GLY A 33 0.92 7.77 -20.76
N SER A 34 1.88 6.88 -21.08
CA SER A 34 1.57 5.73 -21.94
C SER A 34 0.74 4.70 -21.17
N PHE A 35 -0.45 4.34 -21.68
CA PHE A 35 -1.25 3.26 -21.13
C PHE A 35 -0.48 1.93 -21.16
N ASN A 36 -0.20 1.37 -19.99
CA ASN A 36 0.35 0.03 -19.89
C ASN A 36 -0.79 -0.99 -19.82
N ARG A 37 -1.06 -1.66 -20.95
CA ARG A 37 -2.08 -2.72 -21.06
C ARG A 37 -1.82 -3.86 -20.09
N GLU A 38 -0.58 -4.35 -20.00
CA GLU A 38 -0.22 -5.47 -19.12
C GLU A 38 -0.56 -5.14 -17.66
N ARG A 39 -0.17 -3.95 -17.19
CA ARG A 39 -0.47 -3.49 -15.83
C ARG A 39 -1.98 -3.34 -15.59
N PHE A 40 -2.72 -2.85 -16.58
CA PHE A 40 -4.18 -2.71 -16.50
C PHE A 40 -4.88 -4.08 -16.39
N GLU A 41 -4.53 -5.04 -17.25
CA GLU A 41 -5.09 -6.40 -17.21
C GLU A 41 -4.71 -7.10 -15.89
N PHE A 42 -3.48 -6.88 -15.40
CA PHE A 42 -3.05 -7.45 -14.13
C PHE A 42 -3.83 -6.87 -12.94
N TRP A 43 -4.17 -5.58 -12.97
CA TRP A 43 -5.08 -5.00 -11.98
C TRP A 43 -6.47 -5.63 -12.02
N LYS A 44 -7.00 -5.93 -13.21
CA LYS A 44 -8.28 -6.64 -13.34
C LYS A 44 -8.23 -8.04 -12.73
N LEU A 45 -7.10 -8.73 -12.87
CA LEU A 45 -6.88 -10.02 -12.23
C LEU A 45 -6.87 -9.90 -10.69
N ILE A 46 -6.17 -8.89 -10.14
CA ILE A 46 -6.16 -8.61 -8.70
C ILE A 46 -7.57 -8.29 -8.19
N GLU A 47 -8.31 -7.42 -8.87
CA GLU A 47 -9.68 -7.06 -8.49
C GLU A 47 -10.61 -8.28 -8.50
N THR A 48 -10.43 -9.18 -9.47
CA THR A 48 -11.20 -10.43 -9.57
C THR A 48 -10.86 -11.35 -8.41
N LYS A 49 -9.56 -11.55 -8.13
CA LYS A 49 -9.10 -12.39 -7.01
C LYS A 49 -9.56 -11.85 -5.66
N ALA A 50 -9.51 -10.54 -5.48
CA ALA A 50 -10.01 -9.87 -4.29
C ALA A 50 -11.53 -10.06 -4.11
N ALA A 51 -12.30 -10.04 -5.20
CA ALA A 51 -13.74 -10.28 -5.15
C ALA A 51 -14.09 -11.74 -4.79
N GLU A 52 -13.31 -12.72 -5.27
CA GLU A 52 -13.47 -14.14 -4.89
C GLU A 52 -13.26 -14.37 -3.39
N LYS A 53 -12.36 -13.60 -2.77
CA LYS A 53 -12.03 -13.67 -1.34
C LYS A 53 -13.08 -13.04 -0.42
N LEU A 54 -14.16 -12.49 -0.97
CA LEU A 54 -15.26 -11.87 -0.22
C LEU A 54 -16.50 -12.78 -0.20
N PRO A 55 -16.50 -13.88 0.56
CA PRO A 55 -17.65 -14.76 0.62
C PRO A 55 -18.87 -14.03 1.20
N SER A 56 -20.05 -14.46 0.78
CA SER A 56 -21.34 -14.02 1.36
C SER A 56 -21.76 -12.56 1.11
N LEU A 57 -21.11 -11.83 0.20
CA LEU A 57 -21.56 -10.52 -0.27
C LEU A 57 -22.24 -10.57 -1.64
N PRO A 58 -23.26 -9.73 -1.91
CA PRO A 58 -23.77 -9.47 -3.26
C PRO A 58 -22.66 -9.03 -4.22
N ASP A 59 -22.75 -9.43 -5.50
CA ASP A 59 -21.69 -9.17 -6.49
C ASP A 59 -21.41 -7.68 -6.72
N SER A 60 -22.43 -6.83 -6.59
CA SER A 60 -22.27 -5.37 -6.65
C SER A 60 -21.37 -4.85 -5.50
N LEU A 61 -21.51 -5.42 -4.30
CA LEU A 61 -20.68 -5.08 -3.15
C LEU A 61 -19.28 -5.67 -3.27
N LYS A 62 -19.13 -6.92 -3.73
CA LYS A 62 -17.81 -7.52 -3.99
C LYS A 62 -17.00 -6.66 -4.96
N ARG A 63 -17.62 -6.26 -6.08
CA ARG A 63 -17.01 -5.39 -7.09
C ARG A 63 -16.62 -4.04 -6.49
N ARG A 64 -17.51 -3.42 -5.71
CA ARG A 64 -17.21 -2.14 -5.06
C ARG A 64 -16.02 -2.26 -4.10
N VAL A 65 -15.97 -3.32 -3.29
CA VAL A 65 -14.88 -3.54 -2.32
C VAL A 65 -13.56 -3.81 -3.05
N SER A 66 -13.55 -4.66 -4.08
CA SER A 66 -12.32 -4.99 -4.79
C SER A 66 -11.71 -3.79 -5.54
N THR A 67 -12.54 -2.85 -6.01
CA THR A 67 -12.03 -1.60 -6.62
C THR A 67 -11.29 -0.67 -5.64
N PHE A 68 -11.37 -0.89 -4.32
CA PHE A 68 -10.57 -0.13 -3.35
C PHE A 68 -9.12 -0.62 -3.23
N ILE A 69 -8.77 -1.80 -3.74
CA ILE A 69 -7.42 -2.35 -3.63
C ILE A 69 -6.40 -1.46 -4.37
N ALA A 70 -6.71 -1.03 -5.60
CA ALA A 70 -5.85 -0.15 -6.38
C ALA A 70 -5.57 1.22 -5.73
N PRO A 71 -6.58 1.98 -5.24
CA PRO A 71 -6.32 3.25 -4.56
C PRO A 71 -5.61 3.07 -3.22
N ILE A 72 -5.90 2.03 -2.44
CA ILE A 72 -5.16 1.71 -1.19
C ILE A 72 -3.68 1.45 -1.51
N HIS A 73 -3.41 0.64 -2.53
CA HIS A 73 -2.05 0.36 -2.96
C HIS A 73 -1.33 1.62 -3.43
N SER A 74 -2.01 2.46 -4.20
CA SER A 74 -1.45 3.71 -4.71
C SER A 74 -1.13 4.70 -3.58
N GLU A 75 -2.02 4.84 -2.59
CA GLU A 75 -1.79 5.67 -1.41
C GLU A 75 -0.61 5.14 -0.58
N THR A 76 -0.49 3.82 -0.46
CA THR A 76 0.64 3.16 0.20
C THR A 76 1.95 3.49 -0.51
N ILE A 77 2.05 3.28 -1.83
CA ILE A 77 3.24 3.58 -2.63
C ILE A 77 3.61 5.06 -2.50
N ARG A 78 2.63 5.96 -2.63
CA ARG A 78 2.84 7.40 -2.50
C ARG A 78 3.42 7.76 -1.14
N TRP A 79 2.83 7.23 -0.07
CA TRP A 79 3.34 7.45 1.27
C TRP A 79 4.79 6.96 1.39
N PHE A 80 5.13 5.78 0.88
CA PHE A 80 6.52 5.34 0.90
C PHE A 80 7.43 6.30 0.13
N HIS A 81 7.06 6.67 -1.10
CA HIS A 81 7.85 7.58 -1.93
C HIS A 81 8.11 8.93 -1.23
N ASP A 82 7.11 9.51 -0.59
CA ASP A 82 7.23 10.78 0.14
C ASP A 82 8.21 10.69 1.33
N HIS A 83 8.48 9.49 1.83
CA HIS A 83 9.33 9.22 2.99
C HIS A 83 10.59 8.41 2.65
N ARG A 84 10.84 8.15 1.36
CA ARG A 84 12.02 7.44 0.85
C ARG A 84 13.31 8.27 0.87
N VAL A 85 13.29 9.47 1.45
CA VAL A 85 14.52 10.25 1.72
C VAL A 85 15.47 9.50 2.68
N VAL A 86 15.02 8.42 3.34
CA VAL A 86 15.84 7.53 4.19
C VAL A 86 16.68 6.51 3.38
N GLU A 87 16.56 6.44 2.04
CA GLU A 87 17.33 5.49 1.19
C GLU A 87 18.29 6.17 0.21
N ALA A 88 19.05 7.18 0.64
CA ALA A 88 20.23 7.62 -0.11
C ALA A 88 21.46 6.69 0.08
N GLY A 89 21.22 5.42 0.43
CA GLY A 89 22.24 4.41 0.70
C GLY A 89 22.02 3.15 -0.13
N TYR A 90 22.95 2.89 -1.05
CA TYR A 90 23.03 1.74 -1.94
C TYR A 90 22.91 0.39 -1.20
N GLY A 91 22.05 -0.50 -1.70
CA GLY A 91 22.12 -1.94 -1.44
C GLY A 91 20.83 -2.65 -1.84
N PRO A 92 20.87 -3.87 -2.39
CA PRO A 92 19.69 -4.72 -2.46
C PRO A 92 19.34 -5.08 -1.01
N MET A 93 18.41 -4.36 -0.39
CA MET A 93 17.81 -4.87 0.84
C MET A 93 17.02 -6.12 0.44
N ASP A 94 17.46 -7.28 0.92
CA ASP A 94 16.75 -8.56 0.83
C ASP A 94 15.34 -8.50 1.49
N CYS A 95 14.99 -7.37 2.12
CA CYS A 95 13.69 -7.07 2.70
C CYS A 95 13.15 -5.77 2.11
N ASP A 96 12.09 -5.89 1.32
CA ASP A 96 11.39 -4.73 0.77
C ASP A 96 10.80 -3.86 1.91
N PRO A 97 11.23 -2.59 2.04
CA PRO A 97 10.75 -1.67 3.08
C PRO A 97 9.22 -1.52 3.05
N PHE A 98 8.63 -1.59 1.86
CA PHE A 98 7.21 -1.49 1.66
C PHE A 98 6.44 -2.59 2.41
N LEU A 99 6.83 -3.86 2.25
CA LEU A 99 6.22 -4.98 2.99
C LEU A 99 6.48 -4.91 4.50
N THR A 100 7.67 -4.45 4.89
CA THR A 100 8.07 -4.37 6.31
C THR A 100 7.25 -3.33 7.08
N TYR A 101 6.94 -2.21 6.44
CA TYR A 101 6.36 -1.06 7.12
C TYR A 101 4.86 -0.87 6.87
N LYS A 102 4.27 -1.48 5.83
CA LYS A 102 2.83 -1.28 5.50
C LYS A 102 1.87 -1.65 6.62
N ASN A 103 2.23 -2.59 7.50
CA ASN A 103 1.42 -2.99 8.66
C ASN A 103 1.39 -1.93 9.77
N ASN A 104 2.25 -0.91 9.66
CA ASN A 104 2.33 0.19 10.60
C ASN A 104 1.57 1.44 10.14
N LEU A 105 1.00 1.41 8.94
CA LEU A 105 0.15 2.48 8.44
C LEU A 105 -1.16 2.53 9.21
N CYS A 106 -1.54 3.73 9.63
CA CYS A 106 -2.84 4.01 10.20
C CYS A 106 -3.75 4.52 9.09
N TRP A 107 -4.96 3.97 8.99
CA TRP A 107 -5.90 4.28 7.91
C TRP A 107 -7.11 5.06 8.44
N LYS A 108 -7.49 6.12 7.72
CA LYS A 108 -8.76 6.81 7.91
C LYS A 108 -9.91 6.01 7.32
N THR A 109 -11.13 6.37 7.69
CA THR A 109 -12.36 5.65 7.28
C THR A 109 -12.71 5.79 5.79
N ASP A 110 -12.07 6.73 5.11
CA ASP A 110 -12.17 7.01 3.68
C ASP A 110 -11.10 6.28 2.84
N GLY A 111 -10.17 5.57 3.47
CA GLY A 111 -9.10 4.82 2.78
C GLY A 111 -7.85 5.64 2.48
N ILE A 112 -7.71 6.81 3.11
CA ILE A 112 -6.48 7.62 3.08
C ILE A 112 -5.63 7.27 4.30
N ILE A 113 -4.30 7.29 4.17
CA ILE A 113 -3.41 7.10 5.32
C ILE A 113 -3.56 8.30 6.27
N ASP A 114 -3.79 8.01 7.55
CA ASP A 114 -3.66 8.98 8.62
C ASP A 114 -2.18 9.25 8.85
N ARG A 115 -1.68 10.26 8.13
CA ARG A 115 -0.25 10.61 8.14
C ARG A 115 0.24 10.96 9.54
N THR A 116 -0.50 11.74 10.31
CA THR A 116 -0.12 12.14 11.68
C THR A 116 -0.11 10.95 12.63
N GLN A 117 -1.16 10.12 12.62
CA GLN A 117 -1.20 8.94 13.49
C GLN A 117 -0.13 7.91 13.10
N THR A 118 0.09 7.73 11.80
CA THR A 118 1.16 6.88 11.27
C THR A 118 2.51 7.40 11.74
N ALA A 119 2.82 8.69 11.56
CA ALA A 119 4.08 9.29 11.98
C ALA A 119 4.33 9.13 13.49
N LYS A 120 3.30 9.33 14.30
CA LYS A 120 3.38 9.10 15.75
C LYS A 120 3.72 7.64 16.07
N LYS A 121 3.04 6.69 15.42
CA LYS A 121 3.29 5.25 15.60
C LYS A 121 4.72 4.88 15.20
N PHE A 122 5.25 5.45 14.12
CA PHE A 122 6.64 5.23 13.71
C PHE A 122 7.61 5.82 14.73
N ALA A 123 7.50 7.11 15.07
CA ALA A 123 8.41 7.77 16.01
C ALA A 123 8.48 7.10 17.40
N GLN A 124 7.37 6.55 17.86
CA GLN A 124 7.27 5.89 19.17
C GLN A 124 7.71 4.42 19.16
N ASN A 125 7.70 3.75 18.01
CA ASN A 125 8.02 2.33 17.94
C ASN A 125 9.54 2.11 17.95
N LYS A 126 10.07 1.65 19.09
CA LYS A 126 11.50 1.42 19.32
C LYS A 126 12.09 0.31 18.45
N THR A 127 11.27 -0.51 17.77
CA THR A 127 11.77 -1.51 16.82
C THR A 127 12.23 -0.89 15.50
N PHE A 128 11.87 0.37 15.22
CA PHE A 128 12.33 1.07 14.03
C PHE A 128 13.66 1.76 14.24
N ASP A 129 14.38 1.89 13.13
CA ASP A 129 15.66 2.58 13.09
C ASP A 129 15.55 4.00 13.67
N PRO A 130 16.52 4.45 14.50
CA PRO A 130 16.51 5.81 15.06
C PRO A 130 16.41 6.92 14.00
N GLU A 131 17.04 6.77 12.84
CA GLU A 131 16.98 7.74 11.74
C GLU A 131 15.57 7.81 11.16
N MET A 132 14.94 6.67 10.88
CA MET A 132 13.55 6.63 10.43
C MET A 132 12.60 7.29 11.44
N ARG A 133 12.80 7.03 12.74
CA ARG A 133 12.02 7.68 13.81
C ARG A 133 12.22 9.19 13.84
N PHE A 134 13.46 9.64 13.67
CA PHE A 134 13.82 11.05 13.65
C PHE A 134 13.19 11.76 12.44
N VAL A 135 13.34 11.20 11.24
CA VAL A 135 12.74 11.75 10.01
C VAL A 135 11.23 11.85 10.12
N MET A 136 10.56 10.79 10.62
CA MET A 136 9.11 10.83 10.84
C MET A 136 8.70 11.88 11.88
N ALA A 137 9.52 12.11 12.91
CA ALA A 137 9.27 13.16 13.90
C ALA A 137 9.40 14.56 13.27
N CYS A 138 10.49 14.80 12.53
CA CYS A 138 10.77 16.08 11.88
C CYS A 138 9.74 16.44 10.81
N THR A 139 9.33 15.48 9.97
CA THR A 139 8.40 15.76 8.86
C THR A 139 6.99 16.13 9.33
N TYR A 140 6.58 15.69 10.53
CA TYR A 140 5.17 15.79 10.96
C TYR A 140 4.91 16.54 12.26
N PHE A 141 5.92 16.77 13.10
CA PHE A 141 5.73 17.32 14.44
C PHE A 141 6.67 18.47 14.82
N LEU A 142 7.64 18.82 13.96
CA LEU A 142 8.49 20.00 14.09
C LEU A 142 8.12 21.03 13.03
#